data_AF-A0A5B6YWF6-F1
#
_entry.id   AF-A0A5B6YWF6-F1
#
_cell.length_a   1.000
_cell.length_b   1.000
_cell.length_c   1.000
_cell.angle_alpha   90.00
_cell.angle_beta   90.00
_cell.angle_gamma   90.00
#
_symmetry.space_group_name_H-M   'P 1'
#
loop_
_entity.id
_entity.type
_entity.pdbx_description
1 polymer ?
#
loop_
_entity_poly.entity_id
_entity_poly.type
_entity_poly.pdbx_seq_one_letter_code
_entity_poly.pdbx_strand_id
1 'polypeptide(L)'
;STQKEAQTKKQIFILSGQSNMAGRGGVNKHKHWDGVVPADCRPDHSILRLNAHLHWEAAHEPLHSDIDTKKACGVGPGMSFANAVKERVGVVGLVPCAVGGTAIKEWARGTHLYESMVKRAKAAAEGGGGGEIRALLWYQGESDTSSQHDAESYKAHMERLIHDVRADLSLPSLPIIQVSCILNR
;
A
#
# COMPACT_ATOMS: atom_id res chain seq x y z
N SER A 1 22.56 -34.95 -6.36
CA SER A 1 22.06 -33.80 -7.13
C SER A 1 20.79 -33.27 -6.49
N THR A 2 20.93 -32.34 -5.54
CA THR A 2 19.78 -31.74 -4.84
C THR A 2 19.16 -30.71 -5.77
N GLN A 3 17.97 -31.02 -6.32
CA GLN A 3 17.13 -30.03 -6.95
C GLN A 3 16.75 -29.00 -5.87
N LYS A 4 17.33 -27.80 -5.99
CA LYS A 4 16.92 -26.64 -5.21
C LYS A 4 15.53 -26.31 -5.75
N GLU A 5 14.47 -26.69 -5.03
CA GLU A 5 13.10 -26.25 -5.34
C GLU A 5 13.16 -24.75 -5.59
N ALA A 6 12.73 -24.32 -6.77
CA ALA A 6 12.66 -22.92 -7.12
C ALA A 6 11.60 -22.30 -6.20
N GLN A 7 12.02 -21.77 -5.05
CA GLN A 7 11.15 -21.07 -4.13
C GLN A 7 10.46 -19.96 -4.91
N THR A 8 9.14 -20.08 -5.07
CA THR A 8 8.34 -19.11 -5.82
C THR A 8 8.51 -17.75 -5.16
N LYS A 9 9.16 -16.82 -5.88
CA LYS A 9 9.41 -15.48 -5.37
C LYS A 9 8.07 -14.80 -5.09
N LYS A 10 7.98 -14.11 -3.95
CA LYS A 10 6.81 -13.31 -3.60
C LYS A 10 6.64 -12.18 -4.60
N GLN A 11 5.39 -11.92 -4.96
CA GLN A 11 4.98 -10.83 -5.83
C GLN A 11 4.50 -9.68 -4.96
N ILE A 12 5.31 -8.64 -4.86
CA ILE A 12 5.19 -7.60 -3.85
C ILE A 12 4.40 -6.40 -4.40
N PHE A 13 3.41 -5.95 -3.65
CA PHE A 13 2.59 -4.78 -3.96
C PHE A 13 2.67 -3.79 -2.82
N ILE A 14 3.08 -2.57 -3.13
CA ILE A 14 3.13 -1.47 -2.16
C ILE A 14 1.75 -0.84 -2.10
N LEU A 15 1.20 -0.69 -0.90
CA LEU A 15 -0.11 -0.09 -0.66
C LEU A 15 0.11 1.26 0.02
N SER A 16 -0.04 2.36 -0.71
CA SER A 16 0.26 3.70 -0.18
C SER A 16 -0.78 4.75 -0.57
N GLY A 17 -0.69 5.90 0.08
CA GLY A 17 -1.65 7.01 -0.02
C GLY A 17 -2.24 7.35 1.34
N GLN A 18 -3.55 7.61 1.40
CA GLN A 18 -4.23 8.07 2.61
C GLN A 18 -5.28 7.09 3.14
N SER A 19 -6.28 7.60 3.88
CA SER A 19 -7.24 6.80 4.66
C SER A 19 -8.01 5.77 3.84
N ASN A 20 -8.31 6.05 2.56
CA ASN A 20 -9.03 5.12 1.70
C ASN A 20 -8.16 3.94 1.23
N MET A 21 -6.83 4.12 1.11
CA MET A 21 -5.89 2.99 1.00
C MET A 21 -5.72 2.29 2.36
N ALA A 22 -5.54 3.07 3.43
CA ALA A 22 -5.29 2.53 4.76
C ALA A 22 -6.45 1.63 5.26
N GLY A 23 -7.67 1.99 4.86
CA GLY A 23 -8.90 1.25 5.14
C GLY A 23 -9.74 1.91 6.22
N ARG A 24 -11.01 2.17 5.90
CA ARG A 24 -12.04 2.73 6.80
C ARG A 24 -13.37 2.00 6.72
N GLY A 25 -13.48 0.95 5.89
CA GLY A 25 -14.69 0.15 5.79
C GLY A 25 -15.06 -0.46 7.14
N GLY A 26 -16.31 -0.29 7.56
CA GLY A 26 -16.82 -0.77 8.85
C GLY A 26 -16.37 0.05 10.08
N VAL A 27 -15.59 1.12 9.92
CA VAL A 27 -15.20 2.00 11.04
C VAL A 27 -16.33 2.99 11.32
N ASN A 28 -16.87 2.95 12.54
CA ASN A 28 -17.96 3.84 12.95
C ASN A 28 -17.45 5.20 13.48
N LYS A 29 -18.40 6.09 13.81
CA LYS A 29 -18.14 7.43 14.36
C LYS A 29 -17.33 7.44 15.68
N HIS A 30 -17.32 6.33 16.41
CA HIS A 30 -16.56 6.16 17.64
C HIS A 30 -15.16 5.59 17.40
N LYS A 31 -14.69 5.55 16.14
CA LYS A 31 -13.39 4.99 15.74
C LYS A 31 -13.26 3.51 16.09
N HIS A 32 -14.36 2.77 16.01
CA HIS A 32 -14.40 1.33 16.23
C HIS A 32 -14.76 0.62 14.93
N TRP A 33 -13.96 -0.36 14.54
CA TRP A 33 -14.23 -1.23 13.39
C TRP A 33 -15.21 -2.33 13.79
N ASP A 34 -16.24 -2.57 12.98
CA ASP A 34 -17.26 -3.60 13.22
C ASP A 34 -16.76 -5.06 13.13
N GLY A 35 -15.53 -5.26 12.65
CA GLY A 35 -14.93 -6.59 12.47
C GLY A 35 -15.47 -7.38 11.29
N VAL A 36 -16.30 -6.76 10.44
CA VAL A 36 -16.90 -7.41 9.27
C VAL A 36 -15.88 -7.45 8.14
N VAL A 37 -15.53 -8.67 7.70
CA VAL A 37 -14.63 -8.91 6.56
C VAL A 37 -15.45 -9.50 5.40
N PRO A 38 -15.58 -8.79 4.26
CA PRO A 38 -16.24 -9.32 3.07
C PRO A 38 -15.60 -10.61 2.55
N ALA A 39 -16.37 -11.41 1.80
CA ALA A 39 -15.88 -12.69 1.28
C ALA A 39 -14.63 -12.55 0.40
N ASP A 40 -14.56 -11.49 -0.40
CA ASP A 40 -13.42 -11.20 -1.28
C ASP A 40 -12.16 -10.75 -0.52
N CYS A 41 -12.29 -10.42 0.76
CA CYS A 41 -11.18 -10.01 1.63
C CYS A 41 -10.71 -11.12 2.57
N ARG A 42 -11.16 -12.37 2.38
CA ARG A 42 -10.79 -13.49 3.24
C ARG A 42 -9.27 -13.73 3.23
N PRO A 43 -8.67 -14.10 4.38
CA PRO A 43 -7.25 -14.43 4.45
C PRO A 43 -6.93 -15.72 3.69
N ASP A 44 -5.70 -15.83 3.21
CA ASP A 44 -5.17 -16.98 2.49
C ASP A 44 -3.70 -17.17 2.82
N HIS A 45 -3.21 -18.40 2.91
CA HIS A 45 -1.80 -18.70 3.22
C HIS A 45 -0.82 -18.16 2.17
N SER A 46 -1.30 -17.93 0.93
CA SER A 46 -0.51 -17.34 -0.15
C SER A 46 -0.48 -15.82 -0.13
N ILE A 47 -1.21 -15.15 0.78
CA ILE A 47 -1.23 -13.69 0.91
C ILE A 47 -0.57 -13.29 2.23
N LEU A 48 0.52 -12.54 2.12
CA LEU A 48 1.34 -12.09 3.25
C LEU A 48 1.29 -10.58 3.38
N ARG A 49 1.50 -10.08 4.60
CA ARG A 49 1.60 -8.67 4.94
C ARG A 49 2.95 -8.41 5.58
N LEU A 50 3.59 -7.30 5.23
CA LEU A 50 4.77 -6.81 5.94
C LEU A 50 4.33 -5.93 7.11
N ASN A 51 4.54 -6.39 8.34
CA ASN A 51 4.14 -5.64 9.54
C ASN A 51 5.06 -4.45 9.84
N ALA A 52 4.75 -3.68 10.89
CA ALA A 52 5.54 -2.51 11.30
C ALA A 52 7.00 -2.86 11.67
N HIS A 53 7.24 -4.10 12.11
CA HIS A 53 8.57 -4.62 12.47
C HIS A 53 9.35 -5.19 11.28
N LEU A 54 8.83 -5.04 10.05
CA LEU A 54 9.43 -5.59 8.82
C LEU A 54 9.47 -7.12 8.77
N HIS A 55 8.53 -7.78 9.45
CA HIS A 55 8.35 -9.23 9.35
C HIS A 55 7.15 -9.55 8.46
N TRP A 56 7.29 -10.62 7.68
CA TRP A 56 6.19 -11.18 6.91
C TRP A 56 5.29 -12.03 7.82
N GLU A 57 3.99 -11.76 7.77
CA GLU A 57 2.95 -12.52 8.48
C GLU A 57 1.77 -12.78 7.53
N ALA A 58 0.84 -13.67 7.93
CA ALA A 58 -0.39 -13.87 7.17
C ALA A 58 -1.19 -12.55 7.10
N ALA A 59 -1.71 -12.21 5.92
CA ALA A 59 -2.43 -10.96 5.73
C ALA A 59 -3.88 -11.08 6.26
N HIS A 60 -4.26 -10.14 7.12
CA HIS A 60 -5.61 -9.97 7.64
C HIS A 60 -5.98 -8.48 7.63
N GLU A 61 -7.25 -8.15 7.36
CA GLU A 61 -7.75 -6.80 7.63
C GLU A 61 -7.82 -6.55 9.16
N PRO A 62 -7.57 -5.31 9.63
CA PRO A 62 -7.17 -4.13 8.87
C PRO A 62 -5.65 -4.13 8.56
N LEU A 63 -5.29 -4.03 7.28
CA LEU A 63 -3.89 -4.15 6.84
C LEU A 63 -2.95 -3.05 7.35
N HIS A 64 -3.48 -1.87 7.74
CA HIS A 64 -2.69 -0.73 8.20
C HIS A 64 -2.77 -0.49 9.71
N SER A 65 -3.30 -1.44 10.49
CA SER A 65 -3.53 -1.28 11.93
C SER A 65 -2.28 -0.87 12.75
N ASP A 66 -1.11 -1.39 12.40
CA ASP A 66 0.19 -1.04 13.01
C ASP A 66 1.00 -0.01 12.20
N ILE A 67 0.44 0.51 11.10
CA ILE A 67 1.07 1.50 10.21
C ILE A 67 0.44 2.88 10.39
N ASP A 68 -0.88 2.99 10.22
CA ASP A 68 -1.67 4.21 10.40
C ASP A 68 -2.16 4.35 11.86
N THR A 69 -1.23 4.21 12.80
CA THR A 69 -1.47 4.03 14.25
C THR A 69 -2.25 5.16 14.92
N LYS A 70 -2.34 6.34 14.30
CA LYS A 70 -3.10 7.50 14.83
C LYS A 70 -4.60 7.42 14.53
N LYS A 71 -5.05 6.44 13.73
CA LYS A 71 -6.42 6.33 13.23
C LYS A 71 -6.91 4.89 13.40
N ALA A 72 -8.21 4.75 13.64
CA ALA A 72 -8.83 3.44 13.53
C ALA A 72 -8.83 2.99 12.07
N CYS A 73 -8.32 1.78 11.85
CA CYS A 73 -8.30 1.15 10.53
C CYS A 73 -9.43 0.13 10.44
N GLY A 74 -10.01 0.03 9.26
CA GLY A 74 -10.96 -1.02 8.89
C GLY A 74 -10.58 -1.60 7.54
N VAL A 75 -11.55 -2.11 6.80
CA VAL A 75 -11.29 -2.73 5.50
C VAL A 75 -10.80 -1.68 4.49
N GLY A 76 -9.72 -2.02 3.76
CA GLY A 76 -9.20 -1.30 2.60
C GLY A 76 -9.29 -2.15 1.32
N PRO A 77 -8.66 -1.72 0.21
CA PRO A 77 -8.68 -2.45 -1.06
C PRO A 77 -7.65 -3.58 -1.14
N GLY A 78 -6.74 -3.70 -0.15
CA GLY A 78 -5.56 -4.57 -0.26
C GLY A 78 -5.90 -6.06 -0.31
N MET A 79 -6.77 -6.55 0.57
CA MET A 79 -7.12 -7.98 0.61
C MET A 79 -7.94 -8.42 -0.61
N SER A 80 -8.91 -7.60 -1.05
CA SER A 80 -9.69 -7.91 -2.26
C SER A 80 -8.82 -7.90 -3.52
N PHE A 81 -7.91 -6.93 -3.64
CA PHE A 81 -6.90 -6.93 -4.69
C PHE A 81 -6.05 -8.20 -4.67
N ALA A 82 -5.50 -8.56 -3.50
CA ALA A 82 -4.64 -9.73 -3.37
C ALA A 82 -5.36 -11.03 -3.75
N ASN A 83 -6.59 -11.23 -3.29
CA ASN A 83 -7.39 -12.41 -3.65
C ASN A 83 -7.71 -12.46 -5.15
N ALA A 84 -7.93 -11.31 -5.79
CA ALA A 84 -8.20 -11.27 -7.22
C ALA A 84 -6.98 -11.61 -8.09
N VAL A 85 -5.75 -11.40 -7.60
CA VAL A 85 -4.53 -11.60 -8.38
C VAL A 85 -3.76 -12.88 -8.02
N LYS A 86 -3.93 -13.44 -6.81
CA LYS A 86 -3.13 -14.57 -6.31
C LYS A 86 -3.09 -15.78 -7.24
N GLU A 87 -4.21 -16.12 -7.89
CA GLU A 87 -4.29 -17.25 -8.83
C GLU A 87 -3.40 -17.07 -10.07
N ARG A 88 -3.07 -15.82 -10.42
CA ARG A 88 -2.23 -15.49 -11.57
C ARG A 88 -0.77 -15.31 -11.21
N VAL A 89 -0.49 -14.85 -10.00
CA VAL A 89 0.85 -14.39 -9.59
C VAL A 89 1.50 -15.27 -8.51
N GLY A 90 0.74 -16.20 -7.91
CA GLY A 90 1.20 -17.04 -6.82
C GLY A 90 1.20 -16.29 -5.49
N VAL A 91 2.33 -16.35 -4.76
CA VAL A 91 2.43 -15.76 -3.42
C VAL A 91 2.44 -14.23 -3.52
N VAL A 92 1.45 -13.58 -2.89
CA VAL A 92 1.29 -12.12 -2.85
C VAL A 92 1.87 -11.57 -1.55
N GLY A 93 2.71 -10.54 -1.65
CA GLY A 93 3.22 -9.79 -0.51
C GLY A 93 2.70 -8.36 -0.50
N LEU A 94 1.94 -7.98 0.53
CA LEU A 94 1.40 -6.65 0.71
C LEU A 94 2.31 -5.82 1.62
N VAL A 95 2.68 -4.62 1.17
CA VAL A 95 3.51 -3.68 1.94
C VAL A 95 2.67 -2.46 2.27
N PRO A 96 1.95 -2.46 3.41
CA PRO A 96 1.13 -1.33 3.84
C PRO A 96 2.01 -0.15 4.24
N CYS A 97 1.73 1.02 3.68
CA CYS A 97 2.45 2.27 3.90
C CYS A 97 1.52 3.48 4.07
N ALA A 98 0.23 3.37 3.74
CA ALA A 98 -0.68 4.52 3.72
C ALA A 98 -0.91 5.13 5.11
N VAL A 99 -1.10 6.47 5.15
CA VAL A 99 -1.33 7.24 6.39
C VAL A 99 -2.47 8.24 6.20
N GLY A 100 -3.48 8.17 7.06
CA GLY A 100 -4.74 8.89 6.88
C GLY A 100 -4.64 10.41 7.10
N GLY A 101 -5.23 11.18 6.18
CA GLY A 101 -5.32 12.64 6.26
C GLY A 101 -4.08 13.37 5.72
N THR A 102 -3.21 12.68 5.00
CA THR A 102 -1.98 13.25 4.45
C THR A 102 -2.20 13.81 3.05
N ALA A 103 -1.66 15.00 2.79
CA ALA A 103 -1.62 15.63 1.47
C ALA A 103 -0.40 15.13 0.67
N ILE A 104 -0.42 15.23 -0.65
CA ILE A 104 0.66 14.69 -1.51
C ILE A 104 2.02 15.32 -1.22
N LYS A 105 2.07 16.57 -0.75
CA LYS A 105 3.30 17.25 -0.33
C LYS A 105 4.01 16.55 0.84
N GLU A 106 3.26 15.87 1.71
CA GLU A 106 3.82 15.07 2.81
C GLU A 106 4.47 13.77 2.31
N TRP A 107 4.29 13.45 1.03
CA TRP A 107 4.89 12.31 0.33
C TRP A 107 6.02 12.72 -0.62
N ALA A 108 6.49 13.96 -0.56
CA ALA A 108 7.66 14.39 -1.32
C ALA A 108 8.92 13.63 -0.85
N ARG A 109 9.87 13.40 -1.76
CA ARG A 109 11.15 12.77 -1.44
C ARG A 109 11.86 13.49 -0.28
N GLY A 110 12.41 12.73 0.66
CA GLY A 110 13.02 13.25 1.89
C GLY A 110 12.05 13.48 3.05
N THR A 111 10.72 13.39 2.84
CA THR A 111 9.76 13.41 3.96
C THR A 111 9.72 12.07 4.67
N HIS A 112 9.31 12.08 5.94
CA HIS A 112 9.22 10.87 6.75
C HIS A 112 8.33 9.78 6.11
N LEU A 113 7.18 10.14 5.52
CA LEU A 113 6.25 9.17 4.92
C LEU A 113 6.85 8.51 3.68
N TYR A 114 7.46 9.31 2.81
CA TYR A 114 8.13 8.83 1.62
C TYR A 114 9.29 7.89 1.97
N GLU A 115 10.19 8.33 2.85
CA GLU A 115 11.36 7.54 3.26
C GLU A 115 10.95 6.24 3.94
N SER A 116 9.89 6.26 4.77
CA SER A 116 9.33 5.05 5.37
C SER A 116 8.79 4.08 4.31
N MET A 117 8.05 4.57 3.32
CA MET A 117 7.54 3.75 2.22
C MET A 117 8.67 3.09 1.42
N VAL A 118 9.69 3.85 1.02
CA VAL A 118 10.84 3.32 0.27
C VAL A 118 11.61 2.31 1.11
N LYS A 119 11.86 2.59 2.39
CA LYS A 119 12.53 1.67 3.32
C LYS A 119 11.78 0.35 3.44
N ARG A 120 10.45 0.40 3.63
CA ARG A 120 9.59 -0.78 3.76
C ARG A 120 9.57 -1.59 2.46
N ALA A 121 9.49 -0.94 1.31
CA ALA A 121 9.52 -1.60 0.00
C ALA A 121 10.84 -2.34 -0.24
N LYS A 122 11.99 -1.71 0.08
CA LYS A 122 13.31 -2.37 -0.01
C LYS A 122 13.42 -3.56 0.93
N ALA A 123 13.04 -3.39 2.20
CA ALA A 123 13.03 -4.48 3.19
C ALA A 123 12.13 -5.65 2.75
N ALA A 124 10.99 -5.36 2.12
CA ALA A 124 10.09 -6.38 1.57
C ALA A 124 10.76 -7.22 0.47
N ALA A 125 11.50 -6.57 -0.44
CA ALA A 125 12.17 -7.22 -1.56
C ALA A 125 13.38 -8.07 -1.12
N GLU A 126 14.05 -7.68 -0.04
CA GLU A 126 15.21 -8.39 0.53
C GLU A 126 14.81 -9.49 1.53
N GLY A 127 13.72 -9.29 2.28
CA GLY A 127 13.33 -10.14 3.41
C GLY A 127 12.72 -11.51 3.05
N GLY A 128 13.00 -12.51 3.89
CA GLY A 128 12.29 -13.80 3.89
C GLY A 128 12.41 -14.61 2.60
N GLY A 129 13.60 -14.67 2.00
CA GLY A 129 13.84 -15.41 0.74
C GLY A 129 13.67 -14.58 -0.54
N GLY A 130 13.50 -13.27 -0.41
CA GLY A 130 13.40 -12.33 -1.53
C GLY A 130 12.01 -12.23 -2.16
N GLY A 131 11.82 -11.22 -3.00
CA GLY A 131 10.59 -10.99 -3.76
C GLY A 131 10.78 -9.93 -4.85
N GLU A 132 9.81 -9.81 -5.73
CA GLU A 132 9.83 -8.84 -6.82
C GLU A 132 8.72 -7.81 -6.61
N ILE A 133 9.07 -6.52 -6.57
CA ILE A 133 8.10 -5.43 -6.48
C ILE A 133 7.41 -5.30 -7.84
N ARG A 134 6.10 -5.56 -7.87
CA ARG A 134 5.29 -5.59 -9.08
C ARG A 134 4.53 -4.30 -9.34
N ALA A 135 4.06 -3.61 -8.30
CA ALA A 135 3.40 -2.33 -8.46
C ALA A 135 3.35 -1.53 -7.15
N LEU A 136 3.17 -0.22 -7.29
CA LEU A 136 2.64 0.65 -6.26
C LEU A 136 1.15 0.90 -6.53
N LEU A 137 0.30 0.53 -5.57
CA LEU A 137 -1.10 0.93 -5.54
C LEU A 137 -1.18 2.23 -4.73
N TRP A 138 -1.67 3.29 -5.36
CA TRP A 138 -1.74 4.64 -4.81
C TRP A 138 -3.18 5.12 -4.74
N TYR A 139 -3.69 5.36 -3.53
CA TYR A 139 -5.00 5.98 -3.35
C TYR A 139 -4.89 7.16 -2.40
N GLN A 140 -4.80 8.35 -2.99
CA GLN A 140 -4.68 9.62 -2.33
C GLN A 140 -5.22 10.75 -3.21
N GLY A 141 -5.54 11.88 -2.58
CA GLY A 141 -5.88 13.13 -3.25
C GLY A 141 -6.92 13.95 -2.51
N GLU A 142 -7.68 13.34 -1.59
CA GLU A 142 -8.81 14.01 -0.93
C GLU A 142 -8.34 15.14 0.01
N SER A 143 -7.14 15.05 0.59
CA SER A 143 -6.59 16.17 1.37
C SER A 143 -6.17 17.37 0.50
N ASP A 144 -5.77 17.12 -0.75
CA ASP A 144 -5.29 18.15 -1.70
C ASP A 144 -6.44 18.88 -2.40
N THR A 145 -7.71 18.52 -2.13
CA THR A 145 -8.88 19.24 -2.62
C THR A 145 -9.27 20.42 -1.72
N SER A 146 -8.55 20.65 -0.62
CA SER A 146 -8.88 21.66 0.38
C SER A 146 -8.65 23.09 -0.12
N SER A 147 -7.78 23.29 -1.12
CA SER A 147 -7.53 24.57 -1.76
C SER A 147 -7.37 24.41 -3.27
N GLN A 148 -7.71 25.46 -4.02
CA GLN A 148 -7.51 25.47 -5.47
C GLN A 148 -6.02 25.30 -5.84
N HIS A 149 -5.13 25.90 -5.05
CA HIS A 149 -3.68 25.80 -5.25
C HIS A 149 -3.16 24.35 -5.09
N ASP A 150 -3.60 23.65 -4.04
CA ASP A 150 -3.22 22.25 -3.82
C ASP A 150 -3.76 21.35 -4.96
N ALA A 151 -5.01 21.58 -5.39
CA ALA A 151 -5.61 20.84 -6.50
C ALA A 151 -4.88 21.07 -7.85
N GLU A 152 -4.48 22.31 -8.13
CA GLU A 152 -3.75 22.66 -9.36
C GLU A 152 -2.31 22.11 -9.37
N SER A 153 -1.66 22.04 -8.21
CA SER A 153 -0.30 21.51 -8.07
C SER A 153 -0.24 19.98 -7.98
N TYR A 154 -1.37 19.31 -7.71
CA TYR A 154 -1.44 17.86 -7.49
C TYR A 154 -0.79 17.04 -8.60
N LYS A 155 -1.07 17.36 -9.87
CA LYS A 155 -0.52 16.64 -11.01
C LYS A 155 1.01 16.65 -11.02
N ALA A 156 1.61 17.81 -10.80
CA ALA A 156 3.07 17.96 -10.79
C ALA A 156 3.71 17.21 -9.61
N HIS A 157 3.07 17.24 -8.44
CA HIS A 157 3.53 16.46 -7.29
C HIS A 157 3.41 14.96 -7.52
N MET A 158 2.34 14.49 -8.17
CA MET A 158 2.15 13.08 -8.49
C MET A 158 3.18 12.57 -9.50
N GLU A 159 3.46 13.33 -10.56
CA GLU A 159 4.50 13.01 -11.53
C GLU A 159 5.88 12.92 -10.86
N ARG A 160 6.17 13.84 -9.95
CA ARG A 160 7.42 13.83 -9.16
C ARG A 160 7.51 12.63 -8.23
N LEU A 161 6.43 12.31 -7.51
CA LEU A 161 6.36 11.12 -6.65
C LEU A 161 6.64 9.84 -7.46
N ILE A 162 6.03 9.68 -8.63
CA ILE A 162 6.26 8.52 -9.51
C ILE A 162 7.73 8.42 -9.92
N HIS A 163 8.31 9.54 -10.35
CA HIS A 163 9.71 9.59 -10.75
C HIS A 163 10.64 9.22 -9.59
N ASP A 164 10.43 9.83 -8.42
CA ASP A 164 11.25 9.62 -7.23
C ASP A 164 11.17 8.17 -6.75
N VAL A 165 9.98 7.58 -6.67
CA VAL A 165 9.79 6.16 -6.29
C VAL A 165 10.53 5.22 -7.23
N ARG A 166 10.40 5.44 -8.55
CA ARG A 166 11.10 4.62 -9.56
C ARG A 166 12.61 4.72 -9.42
N ALA A 167 13.13 5.93 -9.19
CA ALA A 167 14.55 6.16 -9.01
C ALA A 167 15.08 5.50 -7.72
N ASP A 168 14.42 5.72 -6.59
CA ASP A 168 14.90 5.25 -5.28
C ASP A 168 14.74 3.74 -5.08
N LEU A 169 13.78 3.11 -5.74
CA LEU A 169 13.66 1.66 -5.83
C LEU A 169 14.49 1.05 -6.96
N SER A 170 15.09 1.87 -7.83
CA SER A 170 15.82 1.43 -9.03
C SER A 170 14.97 0.56 -9.97
N LEU A 171 13.69 0.91 -10.11
CA LEU A 171 12.70 0.22 -10.95
C LEU A 171 12.09 1.22 -11.95
N PRO A 172 12.78 1.54 -13.07
CA PRO A 172 12.36 2.60 -13.99
C PRO A 172 11.01 2.32 -14.67
N SER A 173 10.62 1.06 -14.80
CA SER A 173 9.35 0.62 -15.39
C SER A 173 8.30 0.22 -14.37
N LEU A 174 8.48 0.53 -13.08
CA LEU A 174 7.54 0.15 -12.03
C LEU A 174 6.12 0.65 -12.37
N PRO A 175 5.14 -0.26 -12.48
CA PRO A 175 3.73 0.10 -12.60
C PRO A 175 3.25 0.86 -11.35
N ILE A 176 2.61 2.01 -11.58
CA ILE A 176 1.93 2.78 -10.54
C ILE A 176 0.45 2.83 -10.91
N ILE A 177 -0.40 2.22 -10.09
CA ILE A 177 -1.84 2.20 -10.29
C ILE A 177 -2.43 3.20 -9.31
N GLN A 178 -2.87 4.35 -9.83
CA GLN A 178 -3.48 5.40 -9.04
C GLN A 178 -5.02 5.35 -9.11
N VAL A 179 -5.68 5.70 -8.01
CA VAL A 179 -7.14 5.86 -7.95
C VAL A 179 -7.47 7.35 -8.08
N SER A 180 -8.36 7.68 -9.02
CA SER A 180 -8.86 9.05 -9.17
C SER A 180 -9.91 9.33 -8.10
N CYS A 181 -9.69 10.37 -7.30
CA CYS A 181 -10.71 10.92 -6.44
C CYS A 181 -11.65 11.80 -7.29
N ILE A 182 -12.92 11.42 -7.41
CA ILE A 182 -13.90 12.26 -8.11
C ILE A 182 -14.16 13.50 -7.25
N LEU A 183 -13.71 14.65 -7.75
CA LEU A 183 -14.17 15.96 -7.30
C LEU A 183 -15.61 16.14 -7.81
N ASN A 184 -16.60 16.04 -6.92
CA ASN A 184 -17.89 16.67 -7.20
C ASN A 184 -17.66 18.18 -7.22
N ARG A 185 -17.58 18.77 -8.41
CA ARG A 185 -17.79 20.21 -8.61
C ARG A 185 -19.27 20.50 -8.73
#